data_AF-J4U1H0-F1
#
_entry.id   AF-J4U1H0-F1
#
_cell.length_a   1.000
_cell.length_b   1.000
_cell.length_c   1.000
_cell.angle_alpha   90.00
_cell.angle_beta   90.00
_cell.angle_gamma   90.00
#
_symmetry.space_group_name_H-M   'P 1'
#
loop_
_entity.id
_entity.type
_entity.pdbx_description
1 polymer ?
#
loop_
_entity_poly.entity_id
_entity_poly.type
_entity_poly.pdbx_seq_one_letter_code
_entity_poly.pdbx_strand_id
1 'polypeptide(L)'
;MQDSNICTHCQLEENPDALLWVKCDSCPQWVHVKCVPLKCIHYSNDTSSEILSYPNSSKQIKSYRCSYHNEGELLTMIALNIRKGKRQRNNEKSEDSGHINKRYNLRNNKVIDYIALNEGEAKREKMNHPHKDSFLRCFEKWENNSNIISAAEFAAKFDDIKQPYKISDPLNSDINVPKVTSHNGVITVNDIMKIMGEDYHVDVMDVQTQMNENWTLGSWNEYFTNTRPDRRDRIRNVISLEVSNVETLKFERPAAVKQNDLVDQIWNCNRHPGKNDEEKVEEDESRPKVTKYILMSVKDAYTDFHLDFAGTSVYYNVISGQKRFLLFPPTQSNVDKYIEWSLKEYQNSIFLGDVLEDGIAMELNAGDLFMIPSGYIHAVYTPVDSLIFGGNFLTIRDLETHFKIVEIEKLTKVPKRFTFPKFDQVIGKLCECLVLERNRATNDGGGKGLMAKTTNPTIQLLYQYLIKPEVKYKPLNFTSRKCLAKAVADLIS
;
A
#
# COMPACT_ATOMS: atom_id res chain seq x y z
N MET A 1 -11.11 8.97 -42.44
CA MET A 1 -11.13 9.24 -40.98
C MET A 1 -9.84 10.00 -40.70
N GLN A 2 -9.91 11.25 -40.25
CA GLN A 2 -8.71 12.06 -39.95
C GLN A 2 -8.06 11.55 -38.67
N ASP A 3 -6.73 11.40 -38.67
CA ASP A 3 -5.94 11.01 -37.51
C ASP A 3 -6.17 11.99 -36.34
N SER A 4 -6.46 11.46 -35.16
CA SER A 4 -6.79 12.26 -33.97
C SER A 4 -5.60 13.01 -33.37
N ASN A 5 -4.41 12.86 -33.95
CA ASN A 5 -3.15 13.39 -33.44
C ASN A 5 -2.62 14.58 -34.25
N ILE A 6 -3.33 15.02 -35.29
CA ILE A 6 -2.91 16.15 -36.13
C ILE A 6 -3.83 17.34 -35.87
N CYS A 7 -3.24 18.49 -35.51
CA CYS A 7 -4.00 19.72 -35.27
C CYS A 7 -4.61 20.20 -36.59
N THR A 8 -5.91 20.44 -36.64
CA THR A 8 -6.56 20.80 -37.91
C THR A 8 -6.27 22.20 -38.42
N HIS A 9 -5.73 23.07 -37.57
CA HIS A 9 -5.32 24.42 -37.97
C HIS A 9 -3.92 24.46 -38.54
N CYS A 10 -2.95 23.78 -37.91
CA CYS A 10 -1.55 23.83 -38.34
C CYS A 10 -1.07 22.56 -39.05
N GLN A 11 -1.87 21.50 -39.09
CA GLN A 11 -1.55 20.20 -39.69
C GLN A 11 -0.25 19.57 -39.15
N LEU A 12 0.09 19.87 -37.88
CA LEU A 12 1.25 19.32 -37.17
C LEU A 12 0.79 18.41 -36.03
N GLU A 13 1.58 17.36 -35.76
CA GLU A 13 1.42 16.47 -34.61
C GLU A 13 1.96 17.09 -33.31
N GLU A 14 2.98 17.92 -33.38
CA GLU A 14 3.49 18.70 -32.26
C GLU A 14 3.89 20.10 -32.74
N ASN A 15 3.46 21.14 -32.03
CA ASN A 15 3.87 22.51 -32.28
C ASN A 15 4.65 23.04 -31.06
N PRO A 16 5.98 23.29 -31.18
CA PRO A 16 6.81 23.79 -30.09
C PRO A 16 6.30 25.09 -29.46
N ASP A 17 5.63 25.93 -30.24
CA ASP A 17 5.10 27.21 -29.79
C ASP A 17 3.70 27.11 -29.16
N ALA A 18 3.04 25.95 -29.28
CA ALA A 18 1.63 25.76 -28.92
C ALA A 18 1.34 24.41 -28.26
N LEU A 19 2.11 24.07 -27.21
CA LEU A 19 2.04 22.78 -26.50
C LEU A 19 0.69 22.41 -25.88
N LEU A 20 -0.22 23.38 -25.68
CA LEU A 20 -1.51 23.14 -25.06
C LEU A 20 -2.55 22.71 -26.11
N TRP A 21 -3.12 21.51 -25.94
CA TRP A 21 -4.16 20.95 -26.80
C TRP A 21 -5.55 21.08 -26.20
N VAL A 22 -6.55 21.18 -27.07
CA VAL A 22 -7.96 21.15 -26.70
C VAL A 22 -8.75 20.28 -27.69
N LYS A 23 -9.63 19.44 -27.15
CA LYS A 23 -10.52 18.55 -27.91
C LYS A 23 -11.90 19.17 -28.04
N CYS A 24 -12.52 19.02 -29.22
CA CYS A 24 -13.92 19.38 -29.40
C CYS A 24 -14.83 18.51 -28.50
N ASP A 25 -15.81 19.14 -27.85
CA ASP A 25 -16.77 18.46 -26.98
C ASP A 25 -17.75 17.56 -27.76
N SER A 26 -17.94 17.84 -29.06
CA SER A 26 -18.95 17.19 -29.91
C SER A 26 -18.38 16.22 -30.94
N CYS A 27 -17.05 16.15 -31.12
CA CYS A 27 -16.42 15.26 -32.10
C CYS A 27 -14.98 14.88 -31.68
N PRO A 28 -14.34 13.89 -32.31
CA PRO A 28 -13.00 13.45 -31.90
C PRO A 28 -11.85 14.40 -32.29
N GLN A 29 -12.15 15.60 -32.79
CA GLN A 29 -11.16 16.54 -33.33
C GLN A 29 -10.35 17.25 -32.24
N TRP A 30 -9.06 17.41 -32.49
CA TRP A 30 -8.11 18.09 -31.62
C TRP A 30 -7.47 19.29 -32.32
N VAL A 31 -7.22 20.36 -31.57
CA VAL A 31 -6.44 21.51 -32.03
C VAL A 31 -5.51 21.99 -30.92
N HIS A 32 -4.40 22.60 -31.31
CA HIS A 32 -3.62 23.41 -30.38
C HIS A 32 -4.42 24.66 -30.00
N VAL A 33 -4.45 25.00 -28.72
CA VAL A 33 -5.22 26.13 -28.19
C VAL A 33 -4.76 27.46 -28.81
N LYS A 34 -3.45 27.64 -29.02
CA LYS A 34 -2.94 28.83 -29.70
C LYS A 34 -3.24 28.89 -31.19
N CYS A 35 -3.67 27.79 -31.80
CA CYS A 35 -4.12 27.79 -33.18
C CYS A 35 -5.59 28.19 -33.34
N VAL A 36 -6.38 28.22 -32.25
CA VAL A 36 -7.74 28.75 -32.29
C VAL A 36 -7.68 30.27 -32.47
N PRO A 37 -8.43 30.88 -33.40
CA PRO A 37 -8.45 32.34 -33.54
C PRO A 37 -8.91 33.02 -32.24
N LEU A 38 -8.21 34.08 -31.78
CA LEU A 38 -8.56 34.79 -30.53
C LEU A 38 -10.02 35.28 -30.50
N LYS A 39 -10.57 35.66 -31.67
CA LYS A 39 -11.98 36.06 -31.84
C LYS A 39 -13.01 34.97 -31.50
N CYS A 40 -12.57 33.71 -31.43
CA CYS A 40 -13.39 32.55 -31.09
C CYS A 40 -13.28 32.19 -29.60
N ILE A 41 -12.52 32.95 -28.80
CA ILE A 41 -12.30 32.68 -27.38
C ILE A 41 -13.13 33.64 -26.53
N HIS A 42 -13.90 33.11 -25.58
CA HIS A 42 -14.78 33.91 -24.71
C HIS A 42 -14.74 33.43 -23.25
N TYR A 43 -15.01 34.32 -22.30
CA TYR A 43 -15.17 33.94 -20.90
C TYR A 43 -16.59 33.42 -20.63
N SER A 44 -16.73 32.51 -19.67
CA SER A 44 -18.01 31.90 -19.31
C SER A 44 -19.09 32.86 -18.79
N ASN A 45 -18.73 34.11 -18.49
CA ASN A 45 -19.57 35.07 -17.78
C ASN A 45 -19.88 36.35 -18.59
N ASP A 46 -19.34 36.49 -19.81
CA ASP A 46 -19.55 37.72 -20.60
C ASP A 46 -19.36 37.47 -22.10
N THR A 47 -20.36 37.81 -22.91
CA THR A 47 -20.35 37.60 -24.37
C THR A 47 -19.69 38.73 -25.16
N SER A 48 -19.12 39.74 -24.49
CA SER A 48 -18.64 40.97 -25.16
C SER A 48 -17.28 41.49 -24.67
N SER A 49 -16.47 40.67 -24.00
CA SER A 49 -15.10 41.03 -23.63
C SER A 49 -14.10 40.50 -24.67
N GLU A 50 -13.34 41.39 -25.33
CA GLU A 50 -12.23 40.99 -26.20
C GLU A 50 -11.13 40.29 -25.40
N ILE A 51 -10.82 39.04 -25.73
CA ILE A 51 -9.75 38.28 -25.10
C ILE A 51 -8.41 38.62 -25.78
N LEU A 52 -7.51 39.24 -25.01
CA LEU A 52 -6.19 39.68 -25.47
C LEU A 52 -5.09 38.61 -25.35
N SER A 53 -5.37 37.45 -24.75
CA SER A 53 -4.36 36.42 -24.51
C SER A 53 -4.95 35.00 -24.45
N TYR A 54 -4.20 34.03 -24.98
CA TYR A 54 -4.52 32.61 -24.88
C TYR A 54 -4.45 32.09 -23.44
N PRO A 55 -5.24 31.07 -23.07
CA PRO A 55 -5.09 30.39 -21.78
C PRO A 55 -3.72 29.71 -21.72
N ASN A 56 -3.05 29.85 -20.58
CA ASN A 56 -1.72 29.29 -20.32
C ASN A 56 -1.79 27.91 -19.65
N SER A 57 -2.99 27.45 -19.28
CA SER A 57 -3.22 26.14 -18.65
C SER A 57 -4.59 25.58 -19.02
N SER A 58 -4.67 24.25 -19.13
CA SER A 58 -5.94 23.52 -19.34
C SER A 58 -6.99 23.82 -18.28
N LYS A 59 -6.58 24.16 -17.05
CA LYS A 59 -7.48 24.55 -15.95
C LYS A 59 -8.27 25.83 -16.23
N GLN A 60 -7.87 26.61 -17.22
CA GLN A 60 -8.57 27.84 -17.61
C GLN A 60 -9.61 27.59 -18.71
N ILE A 61 -9.67 26.39 -19.28
CA ILE A 61 -10.56 26.03 -20.39
C ILE A 61 -11.78 25.30 -19.83
N LYS A 62 -12.98 25.78 -20.16
CA LYS A 62 -14.25 25.18 -19.75
C LYS A 62 -14.80 24.21 -20.79
N SER A 63 -14.75 24.59 -22.06
CA SER A 63 -15.34 23.85 -23.18
C SER A 63 -14.75 24.34 -24.50
N TYR A 64 -14.77 23.50 -25.53
CA TYR A 64 -14.34 23.87 -26.88
C TYR A 64 -15.17 23.15 -27.94
N ARG A 65 -15.51 23.89 -29.00
CA ARG A 65 -16.22 23.40 -30.18
C ARG A 65 -15.46 23.81 -31.43
N CYS A 66 -15.18 22.84 -32.31
CA CYS A 66 -14.45 23.09 -33.54
C CYS A 66 -15.33 23.64 -34.67
N SER A 67 -14.67 24.15 -35.72
CA SER A 67 -15.28 24.77 -36.91
C SER A 67 -16.14 23.84 -37.77
N TYR A 68 -16.09 22.52 -37.55
CA TYR A 68 -16.87 21.52 -38.31
C TYR A 68 -18.34 21.43 -37.87
N HIS A 69 -18.75 22.20 -36.87
CA HIS A 69 -20.13 22.25 -36.37
C HIS A 69 -20.84 23.53 -36.84
N ASN A 70 -22.14 23.42 -37.14
CA ASN A 70 -22.97 24.50 -37.72
C ASN A 70 -23.05 25.79 -36.89
N GLU A 71 -22.59 25.78 -35.64
CA GLU A 71 -22.61 26.91 -34.70
C GLU A 71 -21.28 27.70 -34.66
N GLY A 72 -20.29 27.32 -35.49
CA GLY A 72 -18.98 27.98 -35.54
C GLY A 72 -17.99 27.49 -34.48
N GLU A 73 -16.72 27.87 -34.64
CA GLU A 73 -15.65 27.53 -33.71
C GLU A 73 -15.70 28.43 -32.47
N LEU A 74 -15.66 27.82 -31.28
CA LEU A 74 -15.81 28.51 -30.01
C LEU A 74 -15.01 27.84 -28.88
N LEU A 75 -14.15 28.58 -28.19
CA LEU A 75 -13.41 28.16 -27.00
C LEU A 75 -13.86 28.99 -25.79
N THR A 76 -14.35 28.33 -24.75
CA THR A 76 -14.84 29.01 -23.53
C THR A 76 -13.83 28.88 -22.40
N MET A 77 -13.45 29.99 -21.80
CA MET A 77 -12.58 30.06 -20.63
C MET A 77 -13.36 30.24 -19.32
N ILE A 78 -12.82 29.71 -18.22
CA ILE A 78 -13.36 29.91 -16.87
C ILE A 78 -13.02 31.34 -16.43
N ALA A 79 -14.03 32.14 -16.08
CA ALA A 79 -13.81 33.50 -15.58
C ALA A 79 -13.02 33.49 -14.26
N LEU A 80 -11.89 34.22 -14.23
CA LEU A 80 -11.13 34.44 -13.00
C LEU A 80 -11.91 35.42 -12.11
N ASN A 81 -12.57 34.90 -11.08
CA ASN A 81 -13.15 35.74 -10.03
C ASN A 81 -12.01 36.43 -9.24
N ILE A 82 -11.60 37.61 -9.69
CA ILE A 82 -10.84 38.55 -8.87
C ILE A 82 -11.75 38.97 -7.72
N ARG A 83 -11.49 38.45 -6.53
CA ARG A 83 -12.19 38.81 -5.29
C ARG A 83 -12.12 40.33 -5.09
N LYS A 84 -13.25 41.02 -5.21
CA LYS A 84 -13.47 42.34 -4.60
C LYS A 84 -14.82 42.35 -3.86
N GLY A 85 -14.72 42.48 -2.53
CA GLY A 85 -15.60 43.22 -1.62
C GLY A 85 -17.13 43.06 -1.69
N LYS A 86 -17.71 42.63 -0.55
CA LYS A 86 -19.04 42.97 0.00
C LYS A 86 -19.93 43.91 -0.83
N ARG A 87 -21.13 43.46 -1.23
CA ARG A 87 -22.42 43.91 -0.64
C ARG A 87 -23.67 43.30 -1.33
N GLN A 88 -24.63 43.04 -0.45
CA GLN A 88 -26.09 43.12 -0.58
C GLN A 88 -26.87 42.28 -1.60
N ARG A 89 -27.68 41.39 -1.00
CA ARG A 89 -29.00 40.95 -1.44
C ARG A 89 -29.77 42.07 -2.16
N ASN A 90 -30.39 41.72 -3.29
CA ASN A 90 -31.80 42.02 -3.52
C ASN A 90 -32.45 40.95 -4.40
N ASN A 91 -33.66 40.58 -3.97
CA ASN A 91 -34.63 39.78 -4.71
C ASN A 91 -35.02 40.50 -5.99
N GLU A 92 -35.19 39.77 -7.09
CA GLU A 92 -36.32 39.98 -7.98
C GLU A 92 -36.63 38.70 -8.76
N LYS A 93 -37.92 38.36 -8.77
CA LYS A 93 -38.52 37.23 -9.47
C LYS A 93 -38.74 37.62 -10.93
N SER A 94 -38.53 36.69 -11.85
CA SER A 94 -39.29 36.64 -13.10
C SER A 94 -39.41 35.18 -13.56
N GLU A 95 -40.65 34.72 -13.62
CA GLU A 95 -41.09 33.52 -14.31
C GLU A 95 -40.91 33.73 -15.82
N ASP A 96 -40.33 32.76 -16.54
CA ASP A 96 -40.95 32.35 -17.80
C ASP A 96 -40.60 30.90 -18.15
N SER A 97 -41.62 30.30 -18.73
CA SER A 97 -41.85 28.94 -19.17
C SER A 97 -40.99 28.50 -20.37
N GLY A 98 -40.69 27.20 -20.45
CA GLY A 98 -40.07 26.62 -21.64
C GLY A 98 -39.63 25.18 -21.48
N HIS A 99 -40.53 24.25 -21.80
CA HIS A 99 -40.24 22.82 -21.96
C HIS A 99 -39.01 22.59 -22.87
N ILE A 100 -37.94 21.98 -22.35
CA ILE A 100 -36.92 21.33 -23.17
C ILE A 100 -36.83 19.86 -22.76
N ASN A 101 -37.16 19.01 -23.72
CA ASN A 101 -37.14 17.55 -23.65
C ASN A 101 -35.84 17.01 -23.06
N LYS A 102 -35.94 16.26 -21.95
CA LYS A 102 -34.84 15.45 -21.43
C LYS A 102 -34.49 14.38 -22.48
N ARG A 103 -33.40 14.59 -23.23
CA ARG A 103 -32.75 13.50 -23.97
C ARG A 103 -32.14 12.53 -22.97
N TYR A 104 -32.59 11.28 -23.02
CA TYR A 104 -31.97 10.17 -22.31
C TYR A 104 -30.54 9.95 -22.82
N ASN A 105 -29.54 10.19 -21.97
CA ASN A 105 -28.14 9.86 -22.27
C ASN A 105 -27.92 8.35 -22.11
N LEU A 106 -28.01 7.61 -23.22
CA LEU A 106 -27.55 6.23 -23.33
C LEU A 106 -26.03 6.22 -23.66
N ARG A 107 -25.20 6.53 -22.67
CA ARG A 107 -23.77 6.14 -22.57
C ARG A 107 -23.21 6.67 -21.25
N ASN A 108 -22.95 5.77 -20.30
CA ASN A 108 -22.09 6.08 -19.16
C ASN A 108 -20.69 6.33 -19.71
N ASN A 109 -20.28 7.59 -19.82
CA ASN A 109 -18.90 7.95 -20.18
C ASN A 109 -17.98 7.47 -19.06
N LYS A 110 -17.08 6.53 -19.37
CA LYS A 110 -16.00 6.10 -18.49
C LYS A 110 -15.13 7.32 -18.17
N VAL A 111 -14.97 7.64 -16.89
CA VAL A 111 -14.16 8.79 -16.44
C VAL A 111 -12.69 8.45 -16.66
N ILE A 112 -12.01 9.22 -17.53
CA ILE A 112 -10.60 9.00 -17.90
C ILE A 112 -9.69 9.61 -16.82
N ASP A 113 -8.57 8.94 -16.53
CA ASP A 113 -7.51 9.48 -15.70
C ASP A 113 -6.64 10.45 -16.50
N TYR A 114 -6.87 11.74 -16.29
CA TYR A 114 -6.13 12.81 -16.97
C TYR A 114 -4.71 13.01 -16.40
N ILE A 115 -4.39 12.48 -15.21
CA ILE A 115 -3.04 12.56 -14.65
C ILE A 115 -2.12 11.61 -15.43
N ALA A 116 -2.51 10.34 -15.55
CA ALA A 116 -1.83 9.36 -16.38
C ALA A 116 -1.65 9.85 -17.83
N LEU A 117 -2.70 10.45 -18.41
CA LEU A 117 -2.63 11.01 -19.77
C LEU A 117 -1.63 12.17 -19.90
N ASN A 118 -1.51 13.02 -18.88
CA ASN A 118 -0.57 14.15 -18.86
C ASN A 118 0.88 13.70 -18.63
N GLU A 119 1.09 12.55 -17.99
CA GLU A 119 2.40 11.93 -17.76
C GLU A 119 2.87 11.07 -18.95
N GLY A 120 2.12 11.05 -20.05
CA GLY A 120 2.43 10.28 -21.26
C GLY A 120 2.03 8.81 -21.21
N GLU A 121 1.27 8.39 -20.19
CA GLU A 121 0.76 7.04 -20.08
C GLU A 121 -0.49 6.83 -20.97
N ALA A 122 -0.74 5.58 -21.36
CA ALA A 122 -1.92 5.20 -22.13
C ALA A 122 -3.24 5.58 -21.39
N LYS A 123 -4.33 5.75 -22.14
CA LYS A 123 -5.66 6.08 -21.56
C LYS A 123 -6.05 5.06 -20.49
N ARG A 124 -6.07 5.48 -19.22
CA ARG A 124 -6.54 4.70 -18.08
C ARG A 124 -7.92 5.18 -17.62
N GLU A 125 -8.72 4.25 -17.10
CA GLU A 125 -10.01 4.55 -16.48
C GLU A 125 -9.80 4.90 -15.00
N LYS A 126 -10.34 6.03 -14.55
CA LYS A 126 -10.14 6.59 -13.19
C LYS A 126 -10.53 5.64 -12.05
N MET A 127 -11.51 4.77 -12.30
CA MET A 127 -12.09 3.84 -11.32
C MET A 127 -11.84 2.37 -11.68
N ASN A 128 -10.88 2.10 -12.57
CA ASN A 128 -10.53 0.72 -12.93
C ASN A 128 -9.01 0.59 -13.09
N HIS A 129 -8.40 -0.22 -12.22
CA HIS A 129 -6.97 -0.48 -12.28
C HIS A 129 -6.64 -1.31 -13.53
N PRO A 130 -5.59 -0.98 -14.32
CA PRO A 130 -5.26 -1.69 -15.57
C PRO A 130 -5.00 -3.18 -15.37
N HIS A 131 -4.55 -3.59 -14.18
CA HIS A 131 -4.27 -4.99 -13.86
C HIS A 131 -5.47 -5.77 -13.32
N LYS A 132 -6.65 -5.16 -13.15
CA LYS A 132 -7.82 -5.84 -12.58
C LYS A 132 -8.18 -7.12 -13.35
N ASP A 133 -8.32 -7.05 -14.67
CA ASP A 133 -8.73 -8.20 -15.46
C ASP A 133 -7.65 -9.29 -15.51
N SER A 134 -6.37 -8.89 -15.58
CA SER A 134 -5.25 -9.83 -15.49
C SER A 134 -5.16 -10.50 -14.13
N PHE A 135 -5.41 -9.75 -13.04
CA PHE A 135 -5.48 -10.29 -11.69
C PHE A 135 -6.59 -11.33 -11.58
N LEU A 136 -7.80 -11.03 -12.03
CA LEU A 136 -8.94 -11.96 -11.93
C LEU A 136 -8.70 -13.23 -12.74
N ARG A 137 -8.17 -13.11 -13.97
CA ARG A 137 -7.76 -14.27 -14.79
C ARG A 137 -6.70 -15.13 -14.09
N CYS A 138 -5.69 -14.49 -13.50
CA CYS A 138 -4.63 -15.18 -12.75
C CYS A 138 -5.18 -15.83 -11.47
N PHE A 139 -6.16 -15.18 -10.82
CA PHE A 139 -6.82 -15.69 -9.62
C PHE A 139 -7.57 -16.99 -9.91
N GLU A 140 -8.35 -17.04 -10.99
CA GLU A 140 -9.05 -18.26 -11.42
C GLU A 140 -8.09 -19.41 -11.74
N LYS A 141 -6.94 -19.10 -12.36
CA LYS A 141 -5.92 -20.10 -12.68
C LYS A 141 -5.34 -20.78 -11.42
N TRP A 142 -5.15 -20.02 -10.35
CA TRP A 142 -4.44 -20.46 -9.15
C TRP A 142 -5.35 -20.64 -7.93
N GLU A 143 -6.68 -20.67 -8.12
CA GLU A 143 -7.66 -20.72 -7.04
C GLU A 143 -7.40 -21.90 -6.10
N ASN A 144 -7.29 -21.59 -4.81
CA ASN A 144 -7.01 -22.57 -3.78
C ASN A 144 -8.01 -22.45 -2.62
N ASN A 145 -8.73 -23.55 -2.39
CA ASN A 145 -9.67 -23.70 -1.29
C ASN A 145 -9.25 -24.80 -0.29
N SER A 146 -8.04 -25.35 -0.45
CA SER A 146 -7.54 -26.50 0.31
C SER A 146 -6.56 -26.13 1.43
N ASN A 147 -5.89 -24.97 1.35
CA ASN A 147 -4.94 -24.51 2.36
C ASN A 147 -5.65 -23.93 3.59
N ILE A 148 -6.30 -24.83 4.34
CA ILE A 148 -7.05 -24.54 5.56
C ILE A 148 -6.48 -25.41 6.68
N ILE A 149 -6.24 -24.82 7.85
CA ILE A 149 -5.64 -25.49 9.02
C ILE A 149 -6.30 -24.98 10.31
N SER A 150 -6.39 -25.81 11.34
CA SER A 150 -6.86 -25.31 12.65
C SER A 150 -5.80 -24.47 13.36
N ALA A 151 -6.21 -23.60 14.27
CA ALA A 151 -5.32 -22.78 15.08
C ALA A 151 -4.36 -23.64 15.92
N ALA A 152 -4.87 -24.74 16.50
CA ALA A 152 -4.07 -25.68 17.28
C ALA A 152 -3.01 -26.40 16.42
N GLU A 153 -3.40 -26.87 15.23
CA GLU A 153 -2.46 -27.55 14.33
C GLU A 153 -1.43 -26.57 13.74
N PHE A 154 -1.85 -25.34 13.41
CA PHE A 154 -0.94 -24.27 13.00
C PHE A 154 0.11 -23.98 14.07
N ALA A 155 -0.31 -23.87 15.34
CA ALA A 155 0.61 -23.66 16.46
C ALA A 155 1.57 -24.84 16.65
N ALA A 156 1.08 -26.07 16.54
CA ALA A 156 1.89 -27.28 16.71
C ALA A 156 2.91 -27.48 15.57
N LYS A 157 2.52 -27.16 14.34
CA LYS A 157 3.37 -27.26 13.13
C LYS A 157 4.02 -25.94 12.74
N PHE A 158 4.05 -24.95 13.64
CA PHE A 158 4.46 -23.60 13.30
C PHE A 158 5.81 -23.58 12.57
N ASP A 159 6.77 -24.38 13.06
CA ASP A 159 8.13 -24.48 12.51
C ASP A 159 8.20 -25.26 11.17
N ASP A 160 7.15 -25.97 10.75
CA ASP A 160 7.10 -26.70 9.46
C ASP A 160 6.28 -25.99 8.37
N ILE A 161 5.56 -24.91 8.71
CA ILE A 161 4.69 -24.18 7.77
C ILE A 161 5.51 -23.39 6.75
N LYS A 162 5.46 -23.86 5.49
CA LYS A 162 6.14 -23.25 4.33
C LYS A 162 5.21 -22.69 3.26
N GLN A 163 3.90 -22.81 3.44
CA GLN A 163 2.90 -22.26 2.53
C GLN A 163 1.83 -21.45 3.27
N PRO A 164 1.07 -20.59 2.58
CA PRO A 164 0.03 -19.78 3.20
C PRO A 164 -1.14 -20.65 3.64
N TYR A 165 -1.80 -20.27 4.74
CA TYR A 165 -2.94 -20.99 5.29
C TYR A 165 -4.02 -20.05 5.81
N LYS A 166 -5.28 -20.42 5.58
CA LYS A 166 -6.42 -19.87 6.31
C LYS A 166 -6.63 -20.68 7.58
N ILE A 167 -6.82 -20.00 8.71
CA ILE A 167 -7.16 -20.64 9.97
C ILE A 167 -8.67 -20.93 9.99
N SER A 168 -9.06 -22.19 10.18
CA SER A 168 -10.47 -22.61 10.16
C SER A 168 -11.26 -22.15 11.39
N ASP A 169 -10.59 -21.96 12.53
CA ASP A 169 -11.16 -21.55 13.81
C ASP A 169 -10.39 -20.35 14.42
N PRO A 170 -10.44 -19.15 13.81
CA PRO A 170 -9.65 -18.00 14.24
C PRO A 170 -9.79 -17.62 15.72
N LEU A 171 -10.97 -17.83 16.32
CA LEU A 171 -11.23 -17.55 17.73
C LEU A 171 -10.38 -18.39 18.69
N ASN A 172 -9.91 -19.56 18.25
CA ASN A 172 -9.02 -20.44 19.03
C ASN A 172 -7.54 -20.09 18.87
N SER A 173 -7.21 -19.02 18.13
CA SER A 173 -5.83 -18.56 17.94
C SER A 173 -5.38 -17.51 18.96
N ASP A 174 -6.25 -17.16 19.92
CA ASP A 174 -6.08 -16.04 20.88
C ASP A 174 -5.95 -14.65 20.22
N ILE A 175 -6.35 -14.52 18.96
CA ILE A 175 -6.52 -13.22 18.34
C ILE A 175 -7.68 -12.48 19.01
N ASN A 176 -7.47 -11.22 19.38
CA ASN A 176 -8.53 -10.38 19.95
C ASN A 176 -8.63 -9.08 19.19
N VAL A 177 -9.83 -8.77 18.69
CA VAL A 177 -10.13 -7.51 18.02
C VAL A 177 -10.99 -6.65 18.96
N PRO A 178 -10.73 -5.33 19.08
CA PRO A 178 -11.56 -4.43 19.86
C PRO A 178 -13.02 -4.51 19.42
N LYS A 179 -13.92 -4.77 20.37
CA LYS A 179 -15.36 -4.73 20.15
C LYS A 179 -15.90 -3.36 20.51
N VAL A 180 -16.80 -2.85 19.69
CA VAL A 180 -17.52 -1.58 19.94
C VAL A 180 -18.97 -1.88 20.29
N THR A 181 -19.66 -0.99 21.01
CA THR A 181 -21.07 -1.18 21.37
C THR A 181 -22.02 -0.99 20.18
N SER A 182 -21.55 -0.30 19.14
CA SER A 182 -22.28 -0.02 17.90
C SER A 182 -22.06 -1.12 16.85
N HIS A 183 -22.81 -1.08 15.74
CA HIS A 183 -22.56 -1.93 14.56
C HIS A 183 -22.40 -3.43 14.84
N ASN A 184 -23.26 -4.00 15.71
CA ASN A 184 -23.25 -5.41 16.09
C ASN A 184 -21.90 -5.91 16.65
N GLY A 185 -21.09 -5.02 17.26
CA GLY A 185 -19.79 -5.39 17.82
C GLY A 185 -18.60 -5.21 16.87
N VAL A 186 -18.84 -4.90 15.59
CA VAL A 186 -17.79 -4.78 14.57
C VAL A 186 -17.27 -3.36 14.51
N ILE A 187 -15.97 -3.18 14.72
CA ILE A 187 -15.30 -1.88 14.65
C ILE A 187 -15.31 -1.33 13.21
N THR A 188 -15.50 -0.02 13.07
CA THR A 188 -15.52 0.69 11.78
C THR A 188 -14.38 1.69 11.64
N VAL A 189 -14.16 2.20 10.42
CA VAL A 189 -13.20 3.29 10.14
C VAL A 189 -13.51 4.55 10.97
N ASN A 190 -14.80 4.84 11.16
CA ASN A 190 -15.25 5.96 11.98
C ASN A 190 -14.90 5.77 13.47
N ASP A 191 -14.99 4.54 13.98
CA ASP A 191 -14.60 4.24 15.36
C ASP A 191 -13.08 4.36 15.55
N ILE A 192 -12.29 3.87 14.58
CA ILE A 192 -10.82 4.02 14.57
C ILE A 192 -10.43 5.49 14.58
N MET A 193 -11.04 6.30 13.72
CA MET A 193 -10.83 7.75 13.69
C MET A 193 -11.15 8.39 15.05
N LYS A 194 -12.28 8.03 15.69
CA LYS A 194 -12.65 8.57 17.01
C LYS A 194 -11.65 8.17 18.11
N ILE A 195 -11.10 6.96 18.04
CA ILE A 195 -10.15 6.45 19.04
C ILE A 195 -8.78 7.13 18.88
N MET A 196 -8.32 7.34 17.64
CA MET A 196 -6.99 7.89 17.34
C MET A 196 -6.97 9.43 17.21
N GLY A 197 -8.12 10.04 16.96
CA GLY A 197 -8.29 11.47 16.72
C GLY A 197 -8.32 11.83 15.23
N GLU A 198 -9.09 12.88 14.90
CA GLU A 198 -9.27 13.35 13.52
C GLU A 198 -7.96 13.84 12.88
N ASP A 199 -7.08 14.46 13.66
CA ASP A 199 -5.82 15.06 13.21
C ASP A 199 -4.66 14.04 13.06
N TYR A 200 -4.88 12.77 13.42
CA TYR A 200 -3.85 11.75 13.28
C TYR A 200 -3.50 11.53 11.80
N HIS A 201 -2.21 11.56 11.47
CA HIS A 201 -1.76 11.43 10.09
C HIS A 201 -1.68 9.97 9.63
N VAL A 202 -2.08 9.73 8.38
CA VAL A 202 -2.07 8.41 7.75
C VAL A 202 -1.58 8.52 6.31
N ASP A 203 -0.78 7.55 5.89
CA ASP A 203 -0.36 7.42 4.49
C ASP A 203 -1.47 6.75 3.69
N VAL A 204 -1.94 7.46 2.67
CA VAL A 204 -3.01 7.04 1.77
C VAL A 204 -2.43 6.81 0.38
N MET A 205 -2.47 5.57 -0.06
CA MET A 205 -2.02 5.17 -1.39
C MET A 205 -3.07 5.51 -2.44
N ASP A 206 -2.65 6.19 -3.50
CA ASP A 206 -3.40 6.24 -4.74
C ASP A 206 -3.20 4.93 -5.51
N VAL A 207 -4.29 4.20 -5.73
CA VAL A 207 -4.23 2.85 -6.31
C VAL A 207 -3.73 2.86 -7.75
N GLN A 208 -3.92 3.94 -8.50
CA GLN A 208 -3.51 3.96 -9.91
C GLN A 208 -2.02 4.22 -10.08
N THR A 209 -1.44 5.09 -9.25
CA THR A 209 -0.01 5.43 -9.31
C THR A 209 0.83 4.58 -8.37
N GLN A 210 0.20 3.87 -7.43
CA GLN A 210 0.84 3.18 -6.30
C GLN A 210 1.69 4.13 -5.42
N MET A 211 1.42 5.43 -5.46
CA MET A 211 2.12 6.44 -4.65
C MET A 211 1.31 6.85 -3.42
N ASN A 212 2.01 7.17 -2.33
CA ASN A 212 1.40 7.60 -1.08
C ASN A 212 1.30 9.13 -0.98
N GLU A 213 0.16 9.59 -0.51
CA GLU A 213 -0.11 10.95 -0.03
C GLU A 213 -0.30 10.93 1.48
N ASN A 214 -0.01 12.04 2.16
CA ASN A 214 -0.21 12.14 3.59
C ASN A 214 -1.53 12.86 3.90
N TRP A 215 -2.43 12.18 4.61
CA TRP A 215 -3.78 12.66 4.94
C TRP A 215 -3.98 12.64 6.46
N THR A 216 -5.06 13.25 6.94
CA THR A 216 -5.55 13.05 8.31
C THR A 216 -6.60 11.95 8.35
N LEU A 217 -6.77 11.26 9.49
CA LEU A 217 -7.80 10.25 9.67
C LEU A 217 -9.21 10.83 9.51
N GLY A 218 -9.44 12.10 9.87
CA GLY A 218 -10.70 12.79 9.59
C GLY A 218 -10.99 12.86 8.09
N SER A 219 -10.01 13.28 7.29
CA SER A 219 -10.12 13.35 5.82
C SER A 219 -10.31 11.97 5.20
N TRP A 220 -9.59 10.96 5.70
CA TRP A 220 -9.73 9.58 5.26
C TRP A 220 -11.12 9.01 5.59
N ASN A 221 -11.63 9.23 6.81
CA ASN A 221 -12.97 8.78 7.20
C ASN A 221 -14.07 9.47 6.38
N GLU A 222 -13.91 10.75 6.05
CA GLU A 222 -14.83 11.45 5.15
C GLU A 222 -14.85 10.80 3.75
N TYR A 223 -13.67 10.47 3.20
CA TYR A 223 -13.55 9.77 1.91
C TYR A 223 -14.09 8.34 1.95
N PHE A 224 -13.79 7.59 3.01
CA PHE A 224 -14.12 6.17 3.12
C PHE A 224 -15.60 5.97 3.50
N THR A 225 -16.06 6.62 4.57
CA THR A 225 -17.35 6.36 5.20
C THR A 225 -18.47 7.25 4.65
N ASN A 226 -18.19 8.54 4.47
CA ASN A 226 -19.23 9.54 4.18
C ASN A 226 -19.38 9.83 2.68
N THR A 227 -18.31 9.68 1.91
CA THR A 227 -18.32 9.88 0.46
C THR A 227 -18.77 8.61 -0.26
N ARG A 228 -19.89 8.73 -0.98
CA ARG A 228 -20.41 7.62 -1.80
C ARG A 228 -19.39 7.19 -2.86
N PRO A 229 -19.30 5.90 -3.21
CA PRO A 229 -18.33 5.40 -4.19
C PRO A 229 -18.37 6.13 -5.56
N ASP A 230 -19.57 6.52 -6.03
CA ASP A 230 -19.75 7.26 -7.29
C ASP A 230 -19.23 8.70 -7.27
N ARG A 231 -18.96 9.23 -6.07
CA ARG A 231 -18.45 10.59 -5.84
C ARG A 231 -16.99 10.61 -5.39
N ARG A 232 -16.39 9.46 -5.12
CA ARG A 232 -14.96 9.35 -4.83
C ARG A 232 -14.20 9.82 -6.07
N ASP A 233 -13.20 10.64 -5.86
CA ASP A 233 -12.39 11.20 -6.93
C ASP A 233 -11.45 10.14 -7.51
N ARG A 234 -10.69 9.39 -6.72
CA ARG A 234 -9.89 8.24 -7.18
C ARG A 234 -10.06 7.07 -6.21
N ILE A 235 -9.61 5.88 -6.61
CA ILE A 235 -9.52 4.72 -5.72
C ILE A 235 -8.29 4.90 -4.84
N ARG A 236 -8.50 4.94 -3.52
CA ARG A 236 -7.44 5.09 -2.53
C ARG A 236 -7.44 3.97 -1.51
N ASN A 237 -6.30 3.74 -0.87
CA ASN A 237 -6.11 2.62 0.03
C ASN A 237 -5.20 3.02 1.20
N VAL A 238 -5.48 2.52 2.40
CA VAL A 238 -4.57 2.62 3.55
C VAL A 238 -4.10 1.21 3.90
N ILE A 239 -2.79 0.97 3.83
CA ILE A 239 -2.19 -0.34 4.09
C ILE A 239 -1.14 -0.33 5.21
N SER A 240 -0.79 0.83 5.75
CA SER A 240 0.39 1.02 6.60
C SER A 240 0.11 1.77 7.92
N LEU A 241 -1.16 1.83 8.38
CA LEU A 241 -1.48 2.47 9.66
C LEU A 241 -1.03 1.58 10.83
N GLU A 242 0.17 1.85 11.33
CA GLU A 242 0.80 1.14 12.46
C GLU A 242 0.22 1.64 13.79
N VAL A 243 -0.20 0.72 14.66
CA VAL A 243 -0.91 1.04 15.91
C VAL A 243 -0.33 0.34 17.15
N SER A 244 0.93 -0.15 17.11
CA SER A 244 1.48 -0.90 18.26
C SER A 244 1.59 -0.07 19.54
N ASN A 245 1.69 1.27 19.47
CA ASN A 245 1.73 2.14 20.65
C ASN A 245 0.38 2.76 21.01
N VAL A 246 -0.69 2.41 20.30
CA VAL A 246 -2.03 2.96 20.58
C VAL A 246 -2.68 2.08 21.66
N GLU A 247 -2.39 2.36 22.92
CA GLU A 247 -2.85 1.55 24.07
C GLU A 247 -4.38 1.42 24.17
N THR A 248 -5.10 2.42 23.65
CA THR A 248 -6.57 2.43 23.62
C THR A 248 -7.14 1.37 22.66
N LEU A 249 -6.38 0.94 21.66
CA LEU A 249 -6.73 -0.14 20.75
C LEU A 249 -6.25 -1.49 21.32
N LYS A 250 -7.15 -2.18 22.02
CA LYS A 250 -6.92 -3.54 22.60
C LYS A 250 -6.93 -4.65 21.55
N PHE A 251 -6.07 -4.54 20.54
CA PHE A 251 -5.86 -5.53 19.50
C PHE A 251 -4.74 -6.50 19.91
N GLU A 252 -5.04 -7.80 20.00
CA GLU A 252 -4.07 -8.85 20.28
C GLU A 252 -3.80 -9.71 19.05
N ARG A 253 -2.52 -10.01 18.85
CA ARG A 253 -2.03 -10.90 17.79
C ARG A 253 -2.27 -12.37 18.17
N PRO A 254 -2.37 -13.28 17.19
CA PRO A 254 -2.48 -14.71 17.47
C PRO A 254 -1.34 -15.21 18.39
N ALA A 255 -1.64 -16.13 19.31
CA ALA A 255 -0.67 -16.66 20.28
C ALA A 255 0.55 -17.29 19.59
N ALA A 256 0.33 -18.08 18.53
CA ALA A 256 1.41 -18.69 17.75
C ALA A 256 2.37 -17.65 17.15
N VAL A 257 1.86 -16.47 16.77
CA VAL A 257 2.68 -15.35 16.30
C VAL A 257 3.47 -14.75 17.45
N LYS A 258 2.81 -14.37 18.56
CA LYS A 258 3.48 -13.78 19.74
C LYS A 258 4.59 -14.66 20.31
N GLN A 259 4.39 -15.98 20.30
CA GLN A 259 5.35 -16.94 20.84
C GLN A 259 6.59 -17.14 19.95
N ASN A 260 6.46 -16.90 18.64
CA ASN A 260 7.50 -17.19 17.66
C ASN A 260 8.06 -15.96 16.93
N ASP A 261 7.49 -14.77 17.16
CA ASP A 261 8.06 -13.51 16.69
C ASP A 261 9.42 -13.28 17.32
N LEU A 262 10.45 -13.25 16.47
CA LEU A 262 11.82 -13.05 16.86
C LEU A 262 11.98 -11.74 17.66
N VAL A 263 11.27 -10.67 17.28
CA VAL A 263 11.36 -9.39 17.99
C VAL A 263 10.85 -9.54 19.42
N ASP A 264 9.75 -10.25 19.65
CA ASP A 264 9.23 -10.53 21.00
C ASP A 264 10.20 -11.33 21.86
N GLN A 265 10.80 -12.37 21.27
CA GLN A 265 11.72 -13.25 21.97
C GLN A 265 13.00 -12.53 22.42
N ILE A 266 13.50 -11.61 21.59
CA ILE A 266 14.81 -10.97 21.84
C ILE A 266 14.71 -9.62 22.55
N TRP A 267 13.57 -8.91 22.50
CA TRP A 267 13.53 -7.52 22.97
C TRP A 267 13.90 -7.40 24.44
N ASN A 268 13.47 -8.38 25.25
CA ASN A 268 13.71 -8.43 26.69
C ASN A 268 14.89 -9.32 27.10
N CYS A 269 15.55 -10.02 26.16
CA CYS A 269 16.59 -11.01 26.49
C CYS A 269 17.83 -10.38 27.17
N ASN A 270 18.07 -9.08 26.91
CA ASN A 270 19.22 -8.31 27.36
C ASN A 270 18.84 -7.21 28.37
N ARG A 271 17.67 -7.29 29.01
CA ARG A 271 17.25 -6.29 30.01
C ARG A 271 18.13 -6.48 31.26
N HIS A 272 19.15 -5.63 31.42
CA HIS A 272 19.95 -5.65 32.65
C HIS A 272 19.04 -5.36 33.85
N PRO A 273 19.07 -6.16 34.92
CA PRO A 273 18.19 -6.00 36.07
C PRO A 273 18.42 -4.69 36.86
N GLY A 274 19.46 -3.91 36.52
CA GLY A 274 19.80 -2.62 37.16
C GLY A 274 19.47 -1.37 36.34
N LYS A 275 18.80 -1.47 35.18
CA LYS A 275 18.40 -0.28 34.42
C LYS A 275 17.33 0.52 35.17
N ASN A 276 17.49 1.83 35.21
CA ASN A 276 16.46 2.75 35.72
C ASN A 276 15.26 2.79 34.73
N ASP A 277 14.15 3.39 35.16
CA ASP A 277 12.92 3.33 34.36
C ASP A 277 13.00 4.13 33.05
N GLU A 278 13.84 5.17 33.00
CA GLU A 278 14.10 5.97 31.78
C GLU A 278 14.80 5.14 30.70
N GLU A 279 15.83 4.37 31.05
CA GLU A 279 16.54 3.50 30.09
C GLU A 279 15.66 2.34 29.57
N LYS A 280 14.67 1.89 30.36
CA LYS A 280 13.68 0.91 29.91
C LYS A 280 12.72 1.51 28.89
N VAL A 281 12.29 2.76 29.12
CA VAL A 281 11.41 3.50 28.20
C VAL A 281 12.11 3.74 26.87
N GLU A 282 13.36 4.21 26.87
CA GLU A 282 14.13 4.39 25.62
C GLU A 282 14.33 3.09 24.85
N GLU A 283 14.57 1.97 25.55
CA GLU A 283 14.74 0.66 24.94
C GLU A 283 13.43 0.15 24.32
N ASP A 284 12.30 0.36 24.99
CA ASP A 284 10.97 0.00 24.49
C ASP A 284 10.55 0.91 23.31
N GLU A 285 10.84 2.22 23.35
CA GLU A 285 10.64 3.13 22.21
C GLU A 285 11.52 2.74 21.01
N SER A 286 12.66 2.11 21.25
CA SER A 286 13.56 1.68 20.19
C SER A 286 13.06 0.45 19.42
N ARG A 287 11.99 -0.22 19.90
CA ARG A 287 11.39 -1.42 19.30
C ARG A 287 10.85 -1.21 17.89
N PRO A 288 11.15 -2.10 16.92
CA PRO A 288 10.51 -2.11 15.61
C PRO A 288 8.98 -2.13 15.71
N LYS A 289 8.34 -1.13 15.11
CA LYS A 289 6.88 -0.94 15.08
C LYS A 289 6.34 -1.50 13.78
N VAL A 290 6.12 -2.81 13.76
CA VAL A 290 5.64 -3.55 12.58
C VAL A 290 4.61 -4.63 12.93
N THR A 291 4.23 -4.71 14.21
CA THR A 291 3.52 -5.88 14.72
C THR A 291 2.01 -5.75 14.63
N LYS A 292 1.47 -4.53 14.56
CA LYS A 292 0.03 -4.26 14.54
C LYS A 292 -0.28 -3.15 13.54
N TYR A 293 -0.96 -3.52 12.46
CA TYR A 293 -1.45 -2.63 11.42
C TYR A 293 -2.97 -2.69 11.30
N ILE A 294 -3.55 -1.55 10.97
CA ILE A 294 -4.92 -1.44 10.50
C ILE A 294 -4.88 -1.07 9.01
N LEU A 295 -5.54 -1.86 8.17
CA LEU A 295 -5.66 -1.60 6.75
C LEU A 295 -7.12 -1.29 6.43
N MET A 296 -7.32 -0.25 5.65
CA MET A 296 -8.64 0.24 5.25
C MET A 296 -8.63 0.39 3.73
N SER A 297 -9.35 -0.49 3.06
CA SER A 297 -9.28 -0.59 1.60
C SER A 297 -10.66 -0.43 1.01
N VAL A 298 -10.82 0.51 0.09
CA VAL A 298 -12.07 0.62 -0.65
C VAL A 298 -12.17 -0.46 -1.72
N LYS A 299 -13.40 -0.72 -2.18
CA LYS A 299 -13.70 -1.56 -3.31
C LYS A 299 -12.89 -1.14 -4.53
N ASP A 300 -12.47 -2.15 -5.30
CA ASP A 300 -11.61 -2.06 -6.47
C ASP A 300 -10.17 -1.60 -6.17
N ALA A 301 -9.79 -1.46 -4.88
CA ALA A 301 -8.39 -1.21 -4.52
C ALA A 301 -7.49 -2.38 -4.86
N TYR A 302 -6.33 -2.06 -5.44
CA TYR A 302 -5.29 -2.98 -5.87
C TYR A 302 -3.95 -2.58 -5.26
N THR A 303 -3.21 -3.56 -4.74
CA THR A 303 -1.82 -3.42 -4.32
C THR A 303 -1.00 -4.40 -5.16
N ASP A 304 -0.02 -3.87 -5.89
CA ASP A 304 0.74 -4.64 -6.87
C ASP A 304 1.65 -5.69 -6.23
N PHE A 305 2.30 -6.52 -7.05
CA PHE A 305 3.22 -7.55 -6.58
C PHE A 305 4.35 -6.97 -5.74
N HIS A 306 4.52 -7.50 -4.54
CA HIS A 306 5.58 -7.09 -3.63
C HIS A 306 6.06 -8.25 -2.76
N LEU A 307 7.23 -8.04 -2.16
CA LEU A 307 7.71 -8.77 -1.01
C LEU A 307 7.49 -7.91 0.22
N ASP A 308 6.98 -8.50 1.30
CA ASP A 308 7.01 -7.84 2.60
C ASP A 308 8.45 -7.54 3.01
N PHE A 309 8.62 -6.42 3.72
CA PHE A 309 9.94 -5.95 4.10
C PHE A 309 10.70 -6.99 4.93
N ALA A 310 12.00 -7.13 4.63
CA ALA A 310 12.89 -8.17 5.11
C ALA A 310 12.33 -9.60 5.00
N GLY A 311 11.37 -9.86 4.11
CA GLY A 311 10.75 -11.17 3.96
C GLY A 311 9.92 -11.59 5.16
N THR A 312 9.39 -10.64 5.93
CA THR A 312 8.58 -10.97 7.11
C THR A 312 7.41 -11.90 6.79
N SER A 313 7.04 -12.72 7.77
CA SER A 313 5.77 -13.45 7.74
C SER A 313 4.65 -12.50 8.18
N VAL A 314 3.42 -12.77 7.74
CA VAL A 314 2.26 -11.93 7.98
C VAL A 314 1.11 -12.72 8.58
N TYR A 315 0.41 -12.14 9.54
CA TYR A 315 -0.92 -12.56 9.93
C TYR A 315 -1.92 -11.48 9.51
N TYR A 316 -3.08 -11.91 9.01
CA TYR A 316 -4.04 -11.02 8.33
C TYR A 316 -5.46 -11.42 8.69
N ASN A 317 -6.15 -10.62 9.50
CA ASN A 317 -7.51 -10.86 9.96
C ASN A 317 -8.49 -9.88 9.32
N VAL A 318 -9.44 -10.38 8.54
CA VAL A 318 -10.44 -9.56 7.88
C VAL A 318 -11.57 -9.28 8.88
N ILE A 319 -11.71 -8.02 9.28
CA ILE A 319 -12.75 -7.59 10.23
C ILE A 319 -14.09 -7.43 9.50
N SER A 320 -14.05 -6.80 8.33
CA SER A 320 -15.19 -6.63 7.45
C SER A 320 -14.73 -6.59 5.98
N GLY A 321 -15.64 -6.94 5.07
CA GLY A 321 -15.38 -6.90 3.63
C GLY A 321 -14.79 -8.20 3.08
N GLN A 322 -14.00 -8.08 2.01
CA GLN A 322 -13.44 -9.19 1.27
C GLN A 322 -12.09 -8.81 0.65
N LYS A 323 -11.16 -9.77 0.63
CA LYS A 323 -9.85 -9.64 -0.02
C LYS A 323 -9.55 -10.85 -0.91
N ARG A 324 -8.82 -10.62 -1.99
CA ARG A 324 -8.27 -11.66 -2.85
C ARG A 324 -6.77 -11.50 -2.93
N PHE A 325 -6.05 -12.56 -2.63
CA PHE A 325 -4.60 -12.62 -2.70
C PHE A 325 -4.18 -13.51 -3.87
N LEU A 326 -3.17 -13.06 -4.60
CA LEU A 326 -2.33 -13.90 -5.47
C LEU A 326 -0.97 -14.03 -4.82
N LEU A 327 -0.53 -15.25 -4.53
CA LEU A 327 0.70 -15.53 -3.80
C LEU A 327 1.58 -16.47 -4.62
N PHE A 328 2.86 -16.16 -4.72
CA PHE A 328 3.84 -16.98 -5.43
C PHE A 328 5.01 -17.30 -4.49
N PRO A 329 5.45 -18.57 -4.41
CA PRO A 329 6.52 -18.97 -3.52
C PRO A 329 7.86 -18.33 -3.93
N PRO A 330 8.76 -18.03 -2.96
CA PRO A 330 10.09 -17.48 -3.21
C PRO A 330 11.07 -18.50 -3.80
N THR A 331 10.69 -19.17 -4.89
CA THR A 331 11.62 -19.98 -5.68
C THR A 331 12.64 -19.06 -6.35
N GLN A 332 13.83 -19.57 -6.65
CA GLN A 332 14.86 -18.79 -7.34
C GLN A 332 14.32 -18.20 -8.66
N SER A 333 13.60 -19.01 -9.45
CA SER A 333 12.92 -18.60 -10.69
C SER A 333 11.99 -17.39 -10.48
N ASN A 334 11.10 -17.46 -9.48
CA ASN A 334 10.13 -16.40 -9.21
C ASN A 334 10.81 -15.13 -8.67
N VAL A 335 11.82 -15.28 -7.81
CA VAL A 335 12.60 -14.16 -7.26
C VAL A 335 13.37 -13.43 -8.36
N ASP A 336 14.02 -14.15 -9.28
CA ASP A 336 14.76 -13.54 -10.39
C ASP A 336 13.82 -12.74 -11.30
N LYS A 337 12.65 -13.30 -11.63
CA LYS A 337 11.60 -12.61 -12.40
C LYS A 337 11.08 -11.36 -11.67
N TYR A 338 10.89 -11.42 -10.35
CA TYR A 338 10.49 -10.27 -9.54
C TYR A 338 11.55 -9.17 -9.55
N ILE A 339 12.83 -9.52 -9.38
CA ILE A 339 13.94 -8.55 -9.45
C ILE A 339 13.95 -7.87 -10.82
N GLU A 340 13.92 -8.65 -11.91
CA GLU A 340 13.91 -8.11 -13.27
C GLU A 340 12.73 -7.18 -13.49
N TRP A 341 11.53 -7.56 -13.05
CA TRP A 341 10.32 -6.76 -13.18
C TRP A 341 10.39 -5.46 -12.38
N SER A 342 10.85 -5.50 -11.13
CA SER A 342 10.93 -4.33 -10.24
C SER A 342 11.91 -3.26 -10.70
N LEU A 343 12.84 -3.61 -11.60
CA LEU A 343 13.84 -2.71 -12.16
C LEU A 343 13.40 -2.07 -13.49
N LYS A 344 12.21 -2.42 -14.03
CA LYS A 344 11.69 -1.86 -15.29
C LYS A 344 11.11 -0.48 -15.07
N GLU A 345 11.41 0.46 -15.98
CA GLU A 345 10.87 1.83 -15.93
C GLU A 345 9.34 1.88 -16.04
N TYR A 346 8.75 0.92 -16.76
CA TYR A 346 7.31 0.76 -16.96
C TYR A 346 6.73 -0.42 -16.17
N GLN A 347 7.29 -0.71 -14.99
CA GLN A 347 6.84 -1.77 -14.07
C GLN A 347 5.31 -1.80 -13.91
N ASN A 348 4.69 -0.65 -13.61
CA ASN A 348 3.23 -0.50 -13.37
C ASN A 348 2.35 -0.83 -14.60
N SER A 349 2.95 -1.06 -15.77
CA SER A 349 2.24 -1.49 -16.99
C SER A 349 2.39 -2.98 -17.27
N ILE A 350 3.23 -3.71 -16.53
CA ILE A 350 3.48 -5.14 -16.71
C ILE A 350 2.89 -5.90 -15.52
N PHE A 351 1.93 -6.79 -15.81
CA PHE A 351 1.38 -7.68 -14.80
C PHE A 351 2.32 -8.88 -14.56
N LEU A 352 3.04 -8.89 -13.43
CA LEU A 352 4.04 -9.91 -13.11
C LEU A 352 3.44 -11.33 -12.99
N GLY A 353 2.19 -11.46 -12.55
CA GLY A 353 1.53 -12.75 -12.33
C GLY A 353 1.37 -13.64 -13.57
N ASP A 354 1.58 -13.10 -14.78
CA ASP A 354 1.55 -13.91 -16.02
C ASP A 354 2.80 -14.79 -16.19
N VAL A 355 3.93 -14.45 -15.54
CA VAL A 355 5.22 -15.18 -15.69
C VAL A 355 5.66 -15.93 -14.44
N LEU A 356 5.00 -15.73 -13.29
CA LEU A 356 5.30 -16.43 -12.05
C LEU A 356 4.67 -17.83 -12.03
N GLU A 357 5.34 -18.74 -11.33
CA GLU A 357 5.03 -20.18 -11.29
C GLU A 357 4.58 -20.62 -9.88
N ASP A 358 3.83 -21.73 -9.83
CA ASP A 358 3.35 -22.36 -8.59
C ASP A 358 2.52 -21.43 -7.70
N GLY A 359 1.65 -20.63 -8.33
CA GLY A 359 0.81 -19.66 -7.66
C GLY A 359 -0.27 -20.29 -6.76
N ILE A 360 -0.67 -19.54 -5.74
CA ILE A 360 -1.78 -19.84 -4.84
C ILE A 360 -2.67 -18.60 -4.78
N ALA A 361 -3.95 -18.75 -5.08
CA ALA A 361 -4.92 -17.67 -4.98
C ALA A 361 -5.91 -17.94 -3.84
N MET A 362 -6.05 -16.98 -2.92
CA MET A 362 -6.87 -17.12 -1.72
C MET A 362 -7.92 -16.00 -1.66
N GLU A 363 -9.19 -16.38 -1.52
CA GLU A 363 -10.26 -15.45 -1.16
C GLU A 363 -10.44 -15.42 0.36
N LEU A 364 -10.46 -14.23 0.94
CA LEU A 364 -10.67 -14.00 2.37
C LEU A 364 -11.94 -13.18 2.58
N ASN A 365 -12.80 -13.67 3.47
CA ASN A 365 -14.05 -13.03 3.85
C ASN A 365 -13.98 -12.52 5.30
N ALA A 366 -14.92 -11.66 5.69
CA ALA A 366 -15.02 -11.20 7.07
C ALA A 366 -15.01 -12.36 8.09
N GLY A 367 -14.17 -12.25 9.10
CA GLY A 367 -13.91 -13.27 10.12
C GLY A 367 -12.69 -14.14 9.83
N ASP A 368 -12.22 -14.23 8.58
CA ASP A 368 -11.07 -15.07 8.23
C ASP A 368 -9.78 -14.55 8.89
N LEU A 369 -8.93 -15.50 9.31
CA LEU A 369 -7.54 -15.24 9.71
C LEU A 369 -6.63 -16.00 8.74
N PHE A 370 -5.74 -15.26 8.08
CA PHE A 370 -4.84 -15.76 7.07
C PHE A 370 -3.39 -15.57 7.50
N MET A 371 -2.57 -16.60 7.27
CA MET A 371 -1.16 -16.65 7.63
C MET A 371 -0.32 -16.80 6.37
N ILE A 372 0.61 -15.87 6.15
CA ILE A 372 1.53 -15.88 5.02
C ILE A 372 2.95 -16.11 5.57
N PRO A 373 3.64 -17.19 5.15
CA PRO A 373 5.01 -17.41 5.56
C PRO A 373 5.98 -16.50 4.80
N SER A 374 7.20 -16.41 5.34
CA SER A 374 8.28 -15.56 4.85
C SER A 374 8.52 -15.67 3.33
N GLY A 375 8.57 -14.51 2.68
CA GLY A 375 9.09 -14.34 1.33
C GLY A 375 8.12 -14.60 0.18
N TYR A 376 6.83 -14.80 0.44
CA TYR A 376 5.86 -14.90 -0.65
C TYR A 376 5.72 -13.57 -1.42
N ILE A 377 5.89 -13.64 -2.74
CA ILE A 377 5.62 -12.54 -3.65
C ILE A 377 4.12 -12.48 -3.85
N HIS A 378 3.48 -11.35 -3.56
CA HIS A 378 2.02 -11.31 -3.62
C HIS A 378 1.43 -9.98 -4.06
N ALA A 379 0.25 -10.06 -4.67
CA ALA A 379 -0.59 -8.92 -5.04
C ALA A 379 -1.98 -9.09 -4.40
N VAL A 380 -2.64 -7.98 -4.12
CA VAL A 380 -3.90 -7.97 -3.37
C VAL A 380 -4.96 -7.14 -4.09
N TYR A 381 -6.13 -7.72 -4.27
CA TYR A 381 -7.31 -7.04 -4.80
C TYR A 381 -8.43 -7.00 -3.76
N THR A 382 -9.22 -5.92 -3.77
CA THR A 382 -10.26 -5.67 -2.78
C THR A 382 -11.64 -5.59 -3.45
N PRO A 383 -12.42 -6.68 -3.49
CA PRO A 383 -13.73 -6.67 -4.16
C PRO A 383 -14.80 -5.81 -3.46
N VAL A 384 -14.66 -5.59 -2.15
CA VAL A 384 -15.61 -4.86 -1.29
C VAL A 384 -14.84 -3.95 -0.33
N ASP A 385 -15.39 -2.79 0.04
CA ASP A 385 -14.81 -1.96 1.11
C ASP A 385 -14.50 -2.84 2.35
N SER A 386 -13.26 -2.81 2.81
CA SER A 386 -12.72 -3.77 3.78
C SER A 386 -11.92 -3.10 4.88
N LEU A 387 -12.01 -3.67 6.08
CA LEU A 387 -11.22 -3.31 7.25
C LEU A 387 -10.48 -4.56 7.72
N ILE A 388 -9.17 -4.44 7.95
CA ILE A 388 -8.30 -5.57 8.26
C ILE A 388 -7.37 -5.19 9.38
N PHE A 389 -7.19 -6.12 10.31
CA PHE A 389 -6.16 -6.05 11.33
C PHE A 389 -5.08 -7.08 10.99
N GLY A 390 -3.83 -6.65 10.92
CA GLY A 390 -2.73 -7.53 10.54
C GLY A 390 -1.41 -7.12 11.17
N GLY A 391 -0.34 -7.79 10.77
CA GLY A 391 0.99 -7.45 11.25
C GLY A 391 2.06 -8.37 10.70
N ASN A 392 3.28 -7.87 10.76
CA ASN A 392 4.47 -8.54 10.28
C ASN A 392 5.28 -9.06 11.47
N PHE A 393 5.97 -10.18 11.27
CA PHE A 393 6.86 -10.75 12.27
C PHE A 393 8.02 -11.47 11.62
N LEU A 394 9.16 -11.50 12.32
CA LEU A 394 10.33 -12.26 11.93
C LEU A 394 10.33 -13.59 12.69
N THR A 395 10.98 -14.60 12.15
CA THR A 395 11.15 -15.91 12.79
C THR A 395 12.60 -16.34 12.67
N ILE A 396 13.11 -17.08 13.64
CA ILE A 396 14.46 -17.65 13.54
C ILE A 396 14.58 -18.71 12.45
N ARG A 397 13.49 -19.46 12.21
CA ARG A 397 13.43 -20.49 11.18
C ARG A 397 13.67 -19.94 9.78
N ASP A 398 13.13 -18.76 9.49
CA ASP A 398 13.14 -18.19 8.13
C ASP A 398 14.29 -17.18 7.94
N LEU A 399 15.30 -17.21 8.81
CA LEU A 399 16.42 -16.26 8.80
C LEU A 399 17.19 -16.20 7.48
N GLU A 400 17.36 -17.34 6.81
CA GLU A 400 17.97 -17.40 5.48
C GLU A 400 17.17 -16.59 4.46
N THR A 401 15.84 -16.76 4.45
CA THR A 401 14.93 -16.01 3.60
C THR A 401 14.97 -14.52 3.94
N HIS A 402 14.97 -14.16 5.22
CA HIS A 402 15.04 -12.77 5.66
C HIS A 402 16.30 -12.08 5.12
N PHE A 403 17.47 -12.72 5.21
CA PHE A 403 18.71 -12.17 4.68
C PHE A 403 18.72 -12.08 3.16
N LYS A 404 18.21 -13.09 2.46
CA LYS A 404 18.09 -13.03 0.99
C LYS A 404 17.23 -11.84 0.58
N ILE A 405 16.08 -11.62 1.22
CA ILE A 405 15.18 -10.53 0.86
C ILE A 405 15.75 -9.16 1.22
N VAL A 406 16.48 -9.02 2.34
CA VAL A 406 17.21 -7.77 2.64
C VAL A 406 18.26 -7.44 1.57
N GLU A 407 18.93 -8.45 0.99
CA GLU A 407 19.83 -8.18 -0.15
C GLU A 407 19.06 -7.83 -1.44
N ILE A 408 17.89 -8.45 -1.68
CA ILE A 408 17.00 -8.09 -2.80
C ILE A 408 16.53 -6.64 -2.67
N GLU A 409 16.09 -6.21 -1.48
CA GLU A 409 15.67 -4.82 -1.23
C GLU A 409 16.79 -3.82 -1.57
N LYS A 410 18.04 -4.15 -1.28
CA LYS A 410 19.19 -3.32 -1.67
C LYS A 410 19.38 -3.32 -3.18
N LEU A 411 19.30 -4.48 -3.83
CA LEU A 411 19.48 -4.64 -5.27
C LEU A 411 18.40 -3.86 -6.06
N THR A 412 17.15 -3.92 -5.61
CA THR A 412 16.00 -3.23 -6.21
C THR A 412 15.84 -1.80 -5.69
N LYS A 413 16.78 -1.31 -4.87
CA LYS A 413 16.85 0.06 -4.35
C LYS A 413 15.59 0.50 -3.59
N VAL A 414 14.98 -0.41 -2.83
CA VAL A 414 13.84 -0.10 -1.97
C VAL A 414 14.21 1.04 -1.00
N PRO A 415 13.45 2.15 -0.97
CA PRO A 415 13.71 3.24 -0.06
C PRO A 415 13.70 2.78 1.40
N LYS A 416 14.64 3.28 2.21
CA LYS A 416 14.85 2.79 3.59
C LYS A 416 13.59 2.81 4.46
N ARG A 417 12.69 3.79 4.26
CA ARG A 417 11.41 3.90 4.97
C ARG A 417 10.45 2.72 4.74
N PHE A 418 10.64 1.97 3.66
CA PHE A 418 9.85 0.79 3.29
C PHE A 418 10.58 -0.53 3.58
N THR A 419 11.77 -0.48 4.20
CA THR A 419 12.50 -1.67 4.65
C THR A 419 12.27 -1.90 6.14
N PHE A 420 12.54 -3.11 6.63
CA PHE A 420 12.35 -3.42 8.05
C PHE A 420 13.13 -2.44 8.95
N PRO A 421 12.46 -1.77 9.90
CA PRO A 421 13.12 -0.78 10.75
C PRO A 421 14.12 -1.46 11.70
N LYS A 422 15.36 -0.95 11.70
CA LYS A 422 16.42 -1.40 12.62
C LYS A 422 16.74 -2.90 12.51
N PHE A 423 16.66 -3.48 11.31
CA PHE A 423 16.97 -4.89 11.05
C PHE A 423 18.32 -5.33 11.65
N ASP A 424 19.40 -4.59 11.41
CA ASP A 424 20.73 -4.86 11.99
C ASP A 424 20.72 -4.94 13.52
N GLN A 425 19.88 -4.14 14.19
CA GLN A 425 19.74 -4.14 15.65
C GLN A 425 19.00 -5.39 16.14
N VAL A 426 17.96 -5.83 15.41
CA VAL A 426 17.26 -7.09 15.71
C VAL A 426 18.22 -8.27 15.60
N ILE A 427 18.97 -8.36 14.49
CA ILE A 427 19.93 -9.45 14.28
C ILE A 427 21.08 -9.40 15.30
N GLY A 428 21.59 -8.21 15.60
CA GLY A 428 22.61 -8.02 16.64
C GLY A 428 22.13 -8.46 18.03
N LYS A 429 20.91 -8.06 18.43
CA LYS A 429 20.30 -8.49 19.69
C LYS A 429 20.10 -10.01 19.73
N LEU A 430 19.60 -10.62 18.64
CA LEU A 430 19.49 -12.08 18.51
C LEU A 430 20.83 -12.76 18.81
N CYS A 431 21.91 -12.34 18.16
CA CYS A 431 23.25 -12.88 18.40
C CYS A 431 23.67 -12.79 19.87
N GLU A 432 23.40 -11.66 20.54
CA GLU A 432 23.67 -11.53 21.97
C GLU A 432 22.82 -12.47 22.82
N CYS A 433 21.51 -12.56 22.55
CA CYS A 433 20.62 -13.46 23.30
C CYS A 433 21.11 -14.91 23.20
N LEU A 434 21.49 -15.36 22.01
CA LEU A 434 21.99 -16.72 21.76
C LEU A 434 23.24 -17.03 22.60
N VAL A 435 24.23 -16.14 22.59
CA VAL A 435 25.45 -16.31 23.38
C VAL A 435 25.16 -16.30 24.89
N LEU A 436 24.33 -15.36 25.35
CA LEU A 436 23.97 -15.26 26.78
C LEU A 436 23.14 -16.46 27.26
N GLU A 437 22.22 -16.98 26.43
CA GLU A 437 21.48 -18.21 26.72
C GLU A 437 22.40 -19.42 26.83
N ARG A 438 23.35 -19.59 25.90
CA ARG A 438 24.32 -20.70 25.97
C ARG A 438 25.14 -20.68 27.26
N ASN A 439 25.61 -19.49 27.65
CA ASN A 439 26.40 -19.29 28.88
C ASN A 439 25.58 -19.52 30.16
N ARG A 440 24.26 -19.32 30.12
CA ARG A 440 23.36 -19.65 31.23
C ARG A 440 23.02 -21.14 31.28
N ALA A 441 22.78 -21.75 30.12
CA ALA A 441 22.43 -23.16 30.02
C ALA A 441 23.58 -24.10 30.46
N THR A 442 24.84 -23.68 30.35
CA THR A 442 25.98 -24.40 30.94
C THR A 442 25.95 -24.42 32.47
N ASN A 443 25.19 -23.54 33.10
CA ASN A 443 25.11 -23.43 34.57
C ASN A 443 23.86 -24.12 35.16
N ASP A 444 22.74 -24.21 34.44
CA ASP A 444 21.43 -24.63 35.01
C ASP A 444 20.74 -25.84 34.33
N GLY A 445 21.40 -26.57 33.41
CA GLY A 445 20.93 -27.89 32.95
C GLY A 445 19.52 -27.93 32.30
N GLY A 446 19.45 -27.67 30.99
CA GLY A 446 18.31 -28.06 30.13
C GLY A 446 17.51 -26.90 29.52
N GLY A 447 17.80 -26.60 28.25
CA GLY A 447 17.31 -25.42 27.53
C GLY A 447 15.88 -25.54 26.98
N LYS A 448 14.97 -24.75 27.53
CA LYS A 448 13.83 -24.19 26.80
C LYS A 448 14.22 -22.76 26.40
N GLY A 449 14.55 -22.52 25.13
CA GLY A 449 15.03 -21.21 24.70
C GLY A 449 15.30 -21.13 23.20
N LEU A 450 15.67 -19.94 22.74
CA LEU A 450 15.93 -19.65 21.34
C LEU A 450 17.12 -20.46 20.81
N MET A 451 18.13 -20.68 21.66
CA MET A 451 19.27 -21.55 21.35
C MET A 451 18.88 -22.98 20.96
N ALA A 452 17.86 -23.57 21.59
CA ALA A 452 17.44 -24.94 21.29
C ALA A 452 16.81 -25.07 19.88
N LYS A 453 16.26 -23.97 19.36
CA LYS A 453 15.71 -23.89 18.00
C LYS A 453 16.74 -23.47 16.95
N THR A 454 17.95 -23.09 17.37
CA THR A 454 18.97 -22.55 16.48
C THR A 454 19.89 -23.66 15.98
N THR A 455 20.01 -23.81 14.67
CA THR A 455 20.88 -24.83 14.06
C THR A 455 22.29 -24.28 13.79
N ASN A 456 23.30 -25.16 13.67
CA ASN A 456 24.66 -24.75 13.30
C ASN A 456 24.72 -23.95 11.98
N PRO A 457 24.00 -24.32 10.91
CA PRO A 457 23.89 -23.48 9.72
C PRO A 457 23.34 -22.07 10.00
N THR A 458 22.33 -21.95 10.88
CA THR A 458 21.79 -20.64 11.30
C THR A 458 22.84 -19.81 12.04
N ILE A 459 23.61 -20.41 12.94
CA ILE A 459 24.70 -19.74 13.67
C ILE A 459 25.77 -19.24 12.69
N GLN A 460 26.15 -20.08 11.72
CA GLN A 460 27.11 -19.69 10.68
C GLN A 460 26.58 -18.51 9.86
N LEU A 461 25.30 -18.52 9.50
CA LEU A 461 24.66 -17.42 8.77
C LEU A 461 24.69 -16.11 9.57
N LEU A 462 24.40 -16.16 10.87
CA LEU A 462 24.48 -15.02 11.79
C LEU A 462 25.91 -14.47 11.90
N TYR A 463 26.90 -15.36 12.03
CA TYR A 463 28.31 -14.98 12.04
C TYR A 463 28.70 -14.25 10.75
N GLN A 464 28.37 -14.83 9.59
CA GLN A 464 28.66 -14.22 8.28
C GLN A 464 28.01 -12.86 8.13
N TYR A 465 26.78 -12.70 8.63
CA TYR A 465 26.10 -11.41 8.64
C TYR A 465 26.81 -10.40 9.55
N LEU A 466 27.18 -10.78 10.78
CA LEU A 466 27.82 -9.88 11.75
C LEU A 466 29.18 -9.35 11.30
N ILE A 467 29.92 -10.06 10.45
CA ILE A 467 31.24 -9.60 9.97
C ILE A 467 31.16 -8.66 8.76
N LYS A 468 29.99 -8.52 8.12
CA LYS A 468 29.78 -7.62 6.96
C LYS A 468 30.09 -6.17 7.33
N PRO A 469 30.97 -5.44 6.61
CA PRO A 469 31.35 -4.07 6.96
C PRO A 469 30.17 -3.10 7.15
N GLU A 470 29.11 -3.27 6.36
CA GLU A 470 27.92 -2.42 6.32
C GLU A 470 26.96 -2.57 7.51
N VAL A 471 27.08 -3.64 8.30
CA VAL A 471 26.18 -3.89 9.45
C VAL A 471 26.46 -2.89 10.57
N LYS A 472 25.43 -2.11 10.91
CA LYS A 472 25.46 -1.03 11.90
C LYS A 472 24.83 -1.49 13.20
N TYR A 473 25.54 -2.37 13.91
CA TYR A 473 25.18 -2.79 15.26
C TYR A 473 26.29 -2.50 16.27
N LYS A 474 25.92 -1.91 17.41
CA LYS A 474 26.79 -1.71 18.57
C LYS A 474 26.33 -2.66 19.67
N PRO A 475 27.12 -3.70 20.01
CA PRO A 475 26.72 -4.63 21.05
C PRO A 475 26.57 -3.98 22.42
N LEU A 476 25.67 -4.49 23.23
CA LEU A 476 25.44 -4.03 24.61
C LEU A 476 26.33 -4.81 25.59
N ASN A 477 26.38 -6.13 25.46
CA ASN A 477 27.10 -7.02 26.38
C ASN A 477 28.53 -7.38 25.93
N PHE A 478 29.00 -6.83 24.80
CA PHE A 478 30.29 -7.17 24.20
C PHE A 478 31.07 -5.89 23.87
N THR A 479 32.39 -5.94 24.08
CA THR A 479 33.29 -4.78 23.86
C THR A 479 33.31 -4.30 22.41
N SER A 480 33.00 -5.17 21.45
CA SER A 480 32.92 -4.83 20.04
C SER A 480 32.10 -5.85 19.27
N ARG A 481 31.62 -5.45 18.08
CA ARG A 481 30.97 -6.36 17.12
C ARG A 481 31.87 -7.55 16.74
N LYS A 482 33.19 -7.36 16.67
CA LYS A 482 34.15 -8.45 16.42
C LYS A 482 34.19 -9.46 17.57
N CYS A 483 34.11 -8.98 18.82
CA CYS A 483 34.04 -9.84 19.99
C CYS A 483 32.74 -10.66 20.00
N LEU A 484 31.60 -10.02 19.69
CA LEU A 484 30.32 -10.71 19.54
C LEU A 484 30.37 -11.76 18.41
N ALA A 485 30.89 -11.40 17.24
CA ALA A 485 31.01 -12.33 16.11
C ALA A 485 31.84 -13.57 16.46
N LYS A 486 32.97 -13.38 17.18
CA LYS A 486 33.77 -14.51 17.68
C LYS A 486 32.95 -15.39 18.63
N ALA A 487 32.27 -14.79 19.60
CA ALA A 487 31.45 -15.55 20.56
C ALA A 487 30.30 -16.31 19.89
N VAL A 488 29.70 -15.75 18.83
CA VAL A 488 28.69 -16.45 18.01
C VAL A 488 29.32 -17.63 17.26
N ALA A 489 30.51 -17.47 16.67
CA ALA A 489 31.21 -18.57 16.01
C ALA A 489 31.56 -19.71 16.98
N ASP A 490 31.93 -19.37 18.22
CA ASP A 490 32.23 -20.34 19.27
C ASP A 490 31.00 -21.17 19.71
N LEU A 491 29.77 -20.76 19.37
CA LEU A 491 28.55 -21.55 19.66
C LEU A 491 28.43 -22.86 18.86
N ILE A 492 29.19 -22.99 17.76
CA ILE A 492 29.24 -24.20 16.93
C ILE A 492 30.14 -25.27 17.57
N SER A 493 31.05 -24.85 18.47
CA SER A 493 32.00 -25.72 19.18
C SER A 493 31.34 -26.39 20.38
#